data_AF-A0A160PPH0-F1
#
_entry.id   AF-A0A160PPH0-F1
#
_cell.length_a   1.000
_cell.length_b   1.000
_cell.length_c   1.000
_cell.angle_alpha   90.00
_cell.angle_beta   90.00
_cell.angle_gamma   90.00
#
_symmetry.space_group_name_H-M   'P 1'
#
loop_
_entity.id
_entity.type
_entity.pdbx_description
1 polymer ?
#
loop_
_entity_poly.entity_id
_entity_poly.type
_entity_poly.pdbx_seq_one_letter_code
_entity_poly.pdbx_strand_id
1 'polypeptide(L)'
;MPTLFDDPLHQLPRPPRRVASGVVHLPNFLGIAEQKELVSQAREIARSVARTPLAMVRPTLKSGQMSVHILSLGKHWASNPYRYVDSVGGVSVPPLPSSFVELAGKALEAAGALSNSLRAWVPAYRAEAALVNYYAPDSSMGMHQDANEESEAPVISLSIGDTGIFRLGGTENRNKPWVDIPLLSGDLIVFGGAHRRAFHGVPAIEANTAPVGCGLTEGRINITIRQVNL
;
A
#
# COMPACT_ATOMS: atom_id res chain seq x y z
N MET A 1 27.12 -8.49 -20.50
CA MET A 1 26.69 -7.26 -21.19
C MET A 1 25.89 -6.47 -20.16
N PRO A 2 26.38 -5.31 -19.69
CA PRO A 2 25.54 -4.40 -18.93
C PRO A 2 24.30 -4.10 -19.78
N THR A 3 23.11 -4.33 -19.23
CA THR A 3 21.86 -4.08 -19.95
C THR A 3 21.50 -2.60 -19.81
N LEU A 4 20.53 -2.13 -20.60
CA LEU A 4 19.94 -0.79 -20.45
C LEU A 4 19.33 -0.54 -19.05
N PHE A 5 19.32 -1.58 -18.18
CA PHE A 5 18.82 -1.64 -16.81
C PHE A 5 19.91 -1.88 -15.76
N ASP A 6 21.18 -1.58 -16.08
CA ASP A 6 22.08 -1.03 -15.05
C ASP A 6 21.52 0.34 -14.63
N ASP A 7 20.37 0.31 -13.95
CA ASP A 7 19.42 1.40 -13.87
C ASP A 7 20.02 2.59 -13.11
N PRO A 8 20.20 3.76 -13.74
CA PRO A 8 20.69 4.96 -13.07
C PRO A 8 19.82 5.34 -11.87
N LEU A 9 18.53 4.98 -11.84
CA LEU A 9 17.63 5.28 -10.70
C LEU A 9 18.00 4.50 -9.43
N HIS A 10 18.62 3.33 -9.54
CA HIS A 10 19.16 2.60 -8.39
C HIS A 10 20.47 3.22 -7.87
N GLN A 11 21.16 4.00 -8.71
CA GLN A 11 22.45 4.63 -8.38
C GLN A 11 22.33 6.11 -8.01
N LEU A 12 21.23 6.76 -8.40
CA LEU A 12 20.95 8.15 -8.05
C LEU A 12 20.36 8.24 -6.64
N PRO A 13 20.81 9.21 -5.82
CA PRO A 13 20.19 9.47 -4.53
C PRO A 13 18.69 9.75 -4.69
N ARG A 14 17.86 8.98 -3.96
CA ARG A 14 16.40 9.17 -3.89
C ARG A 14 16.04 9.67 -2.49
N PRO A 15 16.23 10.98 -2.17
CA PRO A 15 15.96 11.48 -0.83
C PRO A 15 14.45 11.50 -0.54
N PRO A 16 14.06 11.37 0.75
CA PRO A 16 12.73 11.71 1.22
C PRO A 16 12.24 13.04 0.65
N ARG A 17 11.02 13.07 0.11
CA ARG A 17 10.46 14.29 -0.49
C ARG A 17 8.97 14.41 -0.29
N ARG A 18 8.51 15.66 -0.20
CA ARG A 18 7.10 16.00 -0.42
C ARG A 18 6.80 15.96 -1.91
N VAL A 19 5.82 15.15 -2.28
CA VAL A 19 5.35 15.06 -3.66
C VAL A 19 4.24 16.08 -3.92
N ALA A 20 3.34 16.25 -2.95
CA ALA A 20 2.25 17.22 -2.96
C ALA A 20 1.93 17.64 -1.51
N SER A 21 0.94 18.51 -1.32
CA SER A 21 0.48 18.90 0.02
C SER A 21 -0.07 17.68 0.78
N GLY A 22 0.59 17.27 1.86
CA GLY A 22 0.17 16.08 2.62
C GLY A 22 0.54 14.74 1.97
N VAL A 23 1.37 14.72 0.91
CA VAL A 23 1.89 13.49 0.28
C VAL A 23 3.40 13.45 0.38
N VAL A 24 3.94 12.41 0.99
CA VAL A 24 5.38 12.20 1.19
C VAL A 24 5.79 10.85 0.60
N HIS A 25 6.85 10.86 -0.20
CA HIS A 25 7.53 9.66 -0.70
C HIS A 25 8.84 9.50 0.08
N LEU A 26 9.02 8.32 0.66
CA LEU A 26 10.17 7.92 1.47
C LEU A 26 10.83 6.71 0.77
N PRO A 27 11.82 6.96 -0.11
CA PRO A 27 12.50 5.88 -0.83
C PRO A 27 13.39 5.05 0.11
N ASN A 28 13.53 3.76 -0.17
CA ASN A 28 14.36 2.83 0.61
C ASN A 28 14.04 2.86 2.13
N PHE A 29 12.77 3.08 2.48
CA PHE A 29 12.35 3.19 3.88
C PHE A 29 12.57 1.89 4.64
N LEU A 30 12.36 0.75 3.99
CA LEU A 30 12.48 -0.58 4.59
C LEU A 30 13.68 -1.35 4.03
N GLY A 31 14.52 -1.92 4.90
CA GLY A 31 15.65 -2.76 4.49
C GLY A 31 15.21 -4.12 3.94
N ILE A 32 16.06 -4.77 3.13
CA ILE A 32 15.74 -6.05 2.46
C ILE A 32 15.34 -7.16 3.46
N ALA A 33 16.00 -7.24 4.61
CA ALA A 33 15.67 -8.25 5.63
C ALA A 33 14.27 -8.03 6.23
N GLU A 34 13.92 -6.77 6.53
CA GLU A 34 12.59 -6.41 7.04
C GLU A 34 11.51 -6.62 5.98
N GLN A 35 11.81 -6.34 4.70
CA GLN A 35 10.91 -6.64 3.58
C GLN A 35 10.59 -8.13 3.53
N LYS A 36 11.62 -9.00 3.61
CA LYS A 36 11.45 -10.46 3.61
C LYS A 36 10.57 -10.94 4.76
N GLU A 37 10.74 -10.36 5.95
CA GLU A 37 9.98 -10.72 7.14
C GLU A 37 8.49 -10.37 6.96
N LEU A 38 8.18 -9.15 6.53
CA LEU A 38 6.80 -8.74 6.27
C LEU A 38 6.14 -9.58 5.18
N VAL A 39 6.87 -9.92 4.11
CA VAL A 39 6.38 -10.80 3.04
C VAL A 39 6.10 -12.21 3.58
N SER A 40 6.98 -12.75 4.42
CA SER A 40 6.83 -14.07 5.01
C SER A 40 5.61 -14.12 5.94
N GLN A 41 5.50 -13.14 6.85
CA GLN A 41 4.35 -12.99 7.74
C GLN A 41 3.03 -12.84 6.98
N ALA A 42 2.99 -12.01 5.93
CA ALA A 42 1.79 -11.85 5.10
C ALA A 42 1.37 -13.16 4.41
N ARG A 43 2.34 -13.96 3.91
CA ARG A 43 2.05 -15.28 3.33
C ARG A 43 1.52 -16.27 4.34
N GLU A 44 2.09 -16.29 5.55
CA GLU A 44 1.64 -17.19 6.61
C GLU A 44 0.18 -16.89 6.97
N ILE A 45 -0.17 -15.62 7.12
CA ILE A 45 -1.56 -15.21 7.35
C ILE A 45 -2.44 -15.57 6.15
N ALA A 46 -2.01 -15.29 4.91
CA ALA A 46 -2.77 -15.67 3.72
C ALA A 46 -3.07 -17.17 3.66
N ARG A 47 -2.09 -18.02 4.03
CA ARG A 47 -2.25 -19.47 4.11
C ARG A 47 -3.21 -19.91 5.20
N SER A 48 -3.18 -19.25 6.37
CA SER A 48 -4.06 -19.62 7.49
C SER A 48 -5.55 -19.39 7.18
N VAL A 49 -5.86 -18.39 6.34
CA VAL A 49 -7.24 -18.09 5.90
C VAL A 49 -7.63 -18.64 4.53
N ALA A 50 -6.74 -19.38 3.85
CA ALA A 50 -6.92 -19.79 2.46
C ALA A 50 -8.18 -20.62 2.17
N ARG A 51 -8.76 -21.28 3.20
CA ARG A 51 -9.99 -22.09 3.09
C ARG A 51 -11.20 -21.43 3.74
N THR A 52 -11.17 -20.12 3.89
CA THR A 52 -12.23 -19.31 4.51
C THR A 52 -12.73 -18.25 3.53
N PRO A 53 -13.86 -17.58 3.80
CA PRO A 53 -14.30 -16.42 3.04
C PRO A 53 -13.31 -15.24 3.02
N LEU A 54 -12.28 -15.27 3.87
CA LEU A 54 -11.22 -14.25 3.98
C LEU A 54 -9.95 -14.63 3.20
N ALA A 55 -9.99 -15.68 2.39
CA ALA A 55 -8.88 -16.06 1.53
C ALA A 55 -8.43 -14.88 0.67
N MET A 56 -7.12 -14.80 0.42
CA MET A 56 -6.57 -13.82 -0.48
C MET A 56 -7.05 -14.11 -1.92
N VAL A 57 -7.89 -13.23 -2.47
CA VAL A 57 -8.56 -13.45 -3.76
C VAL A 57 -8.53 -12.18 -4.60
N ARG A 58 -8.85 -12.32 -5.89
CA ARG A 58 -9.18 -11.19 -6.77
C ARG A 58 -10.64 -10.80 -6.58
N PRO A 59 -10.95 -9.66 -5.95
CA PRO A 59 -12.33 -9.27 -5.71
C PRO A 59 -13.06 -9.02 -7.03
N THR A 60 -14.34 -9.40 -7.07
CA THR A 60 -15.25 -9.03 -8.16
C THR A 60 -16.04 -7.81 -7.72
N LEU A 61 -15.86 -6.71 -8.46
CA LEU A 61 -16.60 -5.47 -8.28
C LEU A 61 -17.73 -5.39 -9.33
N LYS A 62 -18.62 -4.40 -9.18
CA LYS A 62 -19.64 -4.11 -10.21
C LYS A 62 -19.03 -3.80 -11.58
N SER A 63 -17.81 -3.24 -11.61
CA SER A 63 -17.07 -2.91 -12.81
C SER A 63 -16.29 -4.08 -13.42
N GLY A 64 -16.35 -5.28 -12.81
CA GLY A 64 -15.60 -6.46 -13.23
C GLY A 64 -14.66 -6.99 -12.16
N GLN A 65 -13.93 -8.06 -12.51
CA GLN A 65 -12.93 -8.66 -11.63
C GLN A 65 -11.64 -7.86 -11.64
N MET A 66 -11.09 -7.59 -10.45
CA MET A 66 -9.77 -6.96 -10.31
C MET A 66 -8.66 -7.93 -10.75
N SER A 67 -7.54 -7.43 -11.27
CA SER A 67 -6.34 -8.26 -11.50
C SER A 67 -5.54 -8.50 -10.20
N VAL A 68 -5.74 -7.66 -9.19
CA VAL A 68 -4.99 -7.65 -7.92
C VAL A 68 -5.62 -8.61 -6.92
N HIS A 69 -4.79 -9.39 -6.24
CA HIS A 69 -5.22 -10.23 -5.12
C HIS A 69 -5.16 -9.41 -3.83
N ILE A 70 -6.18 -9.50 -2.98
CA ILE A 70 -6.28 -8.70 -1.75
C ILE A 70 -6.49 -9.62 -0.55
N LEU A 71 -5.67 -9.42 0.48
CA LEU A 71 -5.86 -9.95 1.83
C LEU A 71 -6.13 -8.77 2.77
N SER A 72 -7.13 -8.91 3.66
CA SER A 72 -7.44 -7.90 4.66
C SER A 72 -7.04 -8.36 6.07
N LEU A 73 -6.48 -7.44 6.85
CA LEU A 73 -6.04 -7.64 8.22
C LEU A 73 -6.64 -6.55 9.12
N GLY A 74 -6.94 -6.89 10.38
CA GLY A 74 -7.63 -6.03 11.35
C GLY A 74 -9.12 -5.87 11.04
N LYS A 75 -9.44 -5.36 9.85
CA LYS A 75 -10.81 -5.23 9.31
C LYS A 75 -10.82 -5.61 7.84
N HIS A 76 -11.92 -6.23 7.39
CA HIS A 76 -12.10 -6.64 6.00
C HIS A 76 -12.81 -5.57 5.19
N TRP A 77 -12.23 -5.21 4.05
CA TRP A 77 -12.88 -4.32 3.09
C TRP A 77 -13.88 -5.12 2.24
N ALA A 78 -15.16 -4.99 2.54
CA ALA A 78 -16.22 -5.64 1.79
C ALA A 78 -16.58 -4.81 0.56
N SER A 79 -16.38 -5.35 -0.64
CA SER A 79 -16.68 -4.68 -1.93
C SER A 79 -18.18 -4.47 -2.22
N ASN A 80 -19.05 -5.04 -1.39
CA ASN A 80 -20.50 -4.83 -1.43
C ASN A 80 -21.03 -4.92 0.01
N PRO A 81 -21.41 -3.81 0.67
CA PRO A 81 -21.72 -2.48 0.12
C PRO A 81 -20.59 -1.43 0.13
N TYR A 82 -19.30 -1.80 0.11
CA TYR A 82 -18.15 -0.89 0.31
C TYR A 82 -18.01 -0.35 1.73
N ARG A 83 -17.65 -1.24 2.67
CA ARG A 83 -17.42 -0.90 4.08
C ARG A 83 -16.41 -1.83 4.72
N TYR A 84 -15.86 -1.41 5.85
CA TYR A 84 -15.07 -2.28 6.71
C TYR A 84 -15.95 -3.12 7.64
N VAL A 85 -15.62 -4.40 7.80
CA VAL A 85 -16.32 -5.34 8.70
C VAL A 85 -15.31 -6.17 9.49
N ASP A 86 -15.71 -6.64 10.67
CA ASP A 86 -14.85 -7.45 11.55
C ASP A 86 -14.96 -8.97 11.29
N SER A 87 -15.93 -9.41 10.48
CA SER A 87 -16.08 -10.81 10.08
C SER A 87 -16.77 -10.97 8.71
N VAL A 88 -16.53 -12.10 8.05
CA VAL A 88 -17.17 -12.50 6.79
C VAL A 88 -17.61 -13.96 6.90
N GLY A 89 -18.90 -14.24 6.66
CA GLY A 89 -19.43 -15.61 6.69
C GLY A 89 -19.21 -16.33 8.03
N GLY A 90 -19.26 -15.60 9.15
CA GLY A 90 -19.02 -16.13 10.50
C GLY A 90 -17.54 -16.29 10.87
N VAL A 91 -16.60 -15.94 9.98
CA VAL A 91 -15.16 -16.00 10.24
C VAL A 91 -14.64 -14.60 10.57
N SER A 92 -14.02 -14.43 11.73
CA SER A 92 -13.39 -13.17 12.14
C SER A 92 -12.17 -12.86 11.28
N VAL A 93 -12.00 -11.57 10.96
CA VAL A 93 -10.83 -11.09 10.21
C VAL A 93 -9.56 -11.32 11.04
N PRO A 94 -8.45 -11.81 10.45
CA PRO A 94 -7.18 -11.93 11.17
C PRO A 94 -6.79 -10.59 11.79
N PRO A 95 -6.24 -10.58 13.02
CA PRO A 95 -5.82 -9.34 13.66
C PRO A 95 -4.73 -8.64 12.84
N LEU A 96 -4.65 -7.32 12.98
CA LEU A 96 -3.53 -6.57 12.43
C LEU A 96 -2.25 -6.91 13.21
N PRO A 97 -1.18 -7.41 12.56
CA PRO A 97 0.05 -7.77 13.28
C PRO A 97 0.73 -6.56 13.91
N SER A 98 1.38 -6.74 15.07
CA SER A 98 2.11 -5.66 15.76
C SER A 98 3.21 -5.05 14.89
N SER A 99 3.88 -5.84 14.07
CA SER A 99 4.87 -5.38 13.07
C SER A 99 4.28 -4.37 12.08
N PHE A 100 3.00 -4.49 11.71
CA PHE A 100 2.33 -3.54 10.82
C PHE A 100 1.96 -2.27 11.59
N VAL A 101 1.56 -2.39 12.86
CA VAL A 101 1.29 -1.24 13.74
C VAL A 101 2.57 -0.44 13.97
N GLU A 102 3.69 -1.11 14.27
CA GLU A 102 5.01 -0.50 14.45
C GLU A 102 5.51 0.16 13.16
N LEU A 103 5.34 -0.51 12.00
CA LEU A 103 5.62 0.06 10.69
C LEU A 103 4.86 1.36 10.47
N ALA A 104 3.56 1.38 10.80
CA ALA A 104 2.73 2.56 10.64
C ALA A 104 3.22 3.74 11.51
N GLY A 105 3.62 3.47 12.77
CA GLY A 105 4.20 4.47 13.65
C GLY A 105 5.49 5.07 13.06
N LYS A 106 6.46 4.22 12.66
CA LYS A 106 7.72 4.65 12.05
C LYS A 106 7.50 5.43 10.75
N ALA A 107 6.56 4.96 9.92
CA ALA A 107 6.20 5.59 8.66
C ALA A 107 5.64 7.01 8.87
N LEU A 108 4.74 7.17 9.84
CA LEU A 108 4.09 8.44 10.12
C LEU A 108 5.04 9.44 10.79
N GLU A 109 5.91 8.98 11.70
CA GLU A 109 7.02 9.78 12.26
C GLU A 109 7.90 10.35 11.13
N ALA A 110 8.39 9.49 10.25
CA ALA A 110 9.25 9.88 9.13
C ALA A 110 8.53 10.83 8.16
N ALA A 111 7.28 10.56 7.81
CA ALA A 111 6.52 11.43 6.92
C ALA A 111 6.12 12.77 7.58
N GLY A 112 5.85 12.75 8.88
CA GLY A 112 5.52 13.92 9.70
C GLY A 112 6.67 14.91 9.84
N ALA A 113 7.92 14.44 9.77
CA ALA A 113 9.10 15.30 9.70
C ALA A 113 9.09 16.19 8.44
N LEU A 114 8.50 15.71 7.33
CA LEU A 114 8.41 16.48 6.08
C LEU A 114 7.07 17.22 5.91
N SER A 115 6.00 16.85 6.61
CA SER A 115 4.67 17.42 6.42
C SER A 115 3.90 17.66 7.72
N ASN A 116 3.56 18.93 7.99
CA ASN A 116 2.82 19.33 9.19
C ASN A 116 1.45 18.64 9.30
N SER A 117 0.76 18.47 8.17
CA SER A 117 -0.56 17.82 8.17
C SER A 117 -0.46 16.34 8.52
N LEU A 118 0.67 15.68 8.22
CA LEU A 118 0.91 14.29 8.63
C LEU A 118 1.41 14.23 10.07
N ARG A 119 2.27 15.18 10.48
CA ARG A 119 2.79 15.30 11.84
C ARG A 119 1.69 15.41 12.90
N ALA A 120 0.62 16.13 12.58
CA ALA A 120 -0.53 16.29 13.46
C ALA A 120 -1.18 14.95 13.85
N TRP A 121 -1.01 13.90 13.04
CA TRP A 121 -1.55 12.57 13.33
C TRP A 121 -0.62 11.67 14.14
N VAL A 122 0.69 11.96 14.20
CA VAL A 122 1.68 11.15 14.95
C VAL A 122 1.21 10.75 16.36
N PRO A 123 0.69 11.65 17.21
CA PRO A 123 0.30 11.28 18.58
C PRO A 123 -1.01 10.48 18.68
N ALA A 124 -1.86 10.49 17.65
CA ALA A 124 -3.24 9.99 17.73
C ALA A 124 -3.56 8.88 16.72
N TYR A 125 -2.68 8.63 15.74
CA TYR A 125 -2.90 7.64 14.70
C TYR A 125 -3.02 6.23 15.26
N ARG A 126 -4.08 5.53 14.83
CA ARG A 126 -4.32 4.13 15.18
C ARG A 126 -4.38 3.29 13.91
N ALA A 127 -3.41 2.37 13.77
CA ALA A 127 -3.48 1.38 12.71
C ALA A 127 -4.57 0.35 13.06
N GLU A 128 -5.67 0.34 12.31
CA GLU A 128 -6.82 -0.53 12.58
C GLU A 128 -7.05 -1.57 11.49
N ALA A 129 -6.64 -1.26 10.26
CA ALA A 129 -6.77 -2.15 9.13
C ALA A 129 -5.54 -2.10 8.23
N ALA A 130 -5.25 -3.21 7.58
CA ALA A 130 -4.32 -3.24 6.46
C ALA A 130 -4.86 -4.07 5.30
N LEU A 131 -4.61 -3.61 4.08
CA LEU A 131 -4.79 -4.37 2.85
C LEU A 131 -3.42 -4.79 2.33
N VAL A 132 -3.20 -6.10 2.22
CA VAL A 132 -2.05 -6.66 1.52
C VAL A 132 -2.50 -6.98 0.10
N ASN A 133 -2.04 -6.17 -0.84
CA ASN A 133 -2.36 -6.25 -2.25
C ASN A 133 -1.20 -6.94 -2.99
N TYR A 134 -1.44 -8.06 -3.66
CA TYR A 134 -0.48 -8.69 -4.56
C TYR A 134 -0.84 -8.42 -6.02
N TYR A 135 0.11 -7.83 -6.72
CA TYR A 135 0.08 -7.52 -8.14
C TYR A 135 0.99 -8.52 -8.86
N ALA A 136 0.40 -9.35 -9.72
CA ALA A 136 1.17 -10.11 -10.70
C ALA A 136 1.75 -9.14 -11.76
N PRO A 137 2.75 -9.55 -12.57
CA PRO A 137 3.41 -8.67 -13.54
C PRO A 137 2.48 -7.90 -14.50
N ASP A 138 1.33 -8.48 -14.86
CA ASP A 138 0.32 -7.89 -15.76
C ASP A 138 -0.81 -7.14 -15.03
N SER A 139 -0.74 -7.06 -13.70
CA SER A 139 -1.77 -6.45 -12.88
C SER A 139 -1.73 -4.93 -12.94
N SER A 140 -2.91 -4.31 -12.84
CA SER A 140 -3.05 -2.88 -12.64
C SER A 140 -4.19 -2.56 -11.67
N MET A 141 -4.20 -1.32 -11.18
CA MET A 141 -5.30 -0.77 -10.40
C MET A 141 -5.66 0.61 -10.94
N GLY A 142 -6.89 0.75 -11.44
CA GLY A 142 -7.39 2.01 -11.95
C GLY A 142 -7.47 3.10 -10.90
N MET A 143 -7.69 4.33 -11.35
CA MET A 143 -7.86 5.49 -10.45
C MET A 143 -9.07 5.29 -9.53
N HIS A 144 -8.84 5.34 -8.23
CA HIS A 144 -9.84 5.20 -7.17
C HIS A 144 -9.48 6.08 -5.97
N GLN A 145 -10.42 6.20 -5.03
CA GLN A 145 -10.19 6.85 -3.74
C GLN A 145 -10.35 5.83 -2.62
N ASP A 146 -9.55 5.98 -1.58
CA ASP A 146 -9.78 5.33 -0.30
C ASP A 146 -10.83 6.14 0.48
N ALA A 147 -12.10 5.80 0.23
CA ALA A 147 -13.28 6.55 0.66
C ALA A 147 -14.19 5.76 1.62
N ASN A 148 -13.77 4.59 2.10
CA ASN A 148 -14.61 3.70 2.91
C ASN A 148 -14.26 3.72 4.41
N GLU A 149 -13.27 4.52 4.80
CA GLU A 149 -12.97 4.85 6.19
C GLU A 149 -13.76 6.08 6.63
N GLU A 150 -14.24 6.08 7.88
CA GLU A 150 -14.80 7.26 8.55
C GLU A 150 -13.70 8.25 8.96
N SER A 151 -12.50 7.73 9.26
CA SER A 151 -11.33 8.51 9.64
C SER A 151 -10.71 9.30 8.48
N GLU A 152 -10.25 10.52 8.79
CA GLU A 152 -9.40 11.34 7.91
C GLU A 152 -7.89 11.13 8.16
N ALA A 153 -7.52 10.13 8.97
CA ALA A 153 -6.14 9.78 9.25
C ALA A 153 -5.38 9.37 7.97
N PRO A 154 -4.08 9.66 7.82
CA PRO A 154 -3.32 9.37 6.61
C PRO A 154 -3.34 7.90 6.20
N VAL A 155 -3.23 7.64 4.91
CA VAL A 155 -2.99 6.30 4.38
C VAL A 155 -1.48 6.09 4.24
N ILE A 156 -1.01 4.95 4.75
CA ILE A 156 0.39 4.53 4.68
C ILE A 156 0.50 3.36 3.72
N SER A 157 1.33 3.48 2.68
CA SER A 157 1.40 2.51 1.58
C SER A 157 2.85 2.13 1.30
N LEU A 158 3.22 0.92 1.74
CA LEU A 158 4.56 0.33 1.56
C LEU A 158 4.59 -0.54 0.30
N SER A 159 5.68 -0.49 -0.47
CA SER A 159 5.90 -1.33 -1.66
C SER A 159 7.03 -2.33 -1.43
N ILE A 160 6.84 -3.59 -1.86
CA ILE A 160 7.87 -4.64 -1.81
C ILE A 160 7.77 -5.47 -3.10
N GLY A 161 8.90 -5.80 -3.72
CA GLY A 161 8.97 -6.57 -4.96
C GLY A 161 9.20 -5.69 -6.19
N ASP A 162 8.58 -6.06 -7.31
CA ASP A 162 8.68 -5.34 -8.56
C ASP A 162 8.21 -3.88 -8.42
N THR A 163 8.84 -2.98 -9.17
CA THR A 163 8.56 -1.55 -9.18
C THR A 163 7.14 -1.31 -9.68
N GLY A 164 6.34 -0.59 -8.89
CA GLY A 164 5.00 -0.16 -9.28
C GLY A 164 4.98 1.31 -9.62
N ILE A 165 4.32 1.69 -10.70
CA ILE A 165 4.06 3.11 -10.99
C ILE A 165 2.87 3.54 -10.15
N PHE A 166 3.08 4.30 -9.09
CA PHE A 166 1.99 4.91 -8.34
C PHE A 166 1.58 6.22 -9.01
N ARG A 167 0.31 6.32 -9.39
CA ARG A 167 -0.27 7.50 -10.02
C ARG A 167 -1.08 8.28 -9.01
N LEU A 168 -0.68 9.52 -8.74
CA LEU A 168 -1.41 10.47 -7.92
C LEU A 168 -2.20 11.44 -8.79
N GLY A 169 -3.49 11.59 -8.52
CA GLY A 169 -4.38 12.60 -9.11
C GLY A 169 -4.84 13.64 -8.08
N GLY A 170 -5.80 14.46 -8.49
CA GLY A 170 -6.48 15.41 -7.59
C GLY A 170 -7.49 14.73 -6.66
N THR A 171 -8.20 15.54 -5.87
CA THR A 171 -9.25 15.07 -4.93
C THR A 171 -10.67 15.17 -5.50
N GLU A 172 -10.88 15.99 -6.52
CA GLU A 172 -12.21 16.23 -7.08
C GLU A 172 -12.61 15.20 -8.13
N ASN A 173 -11.67 14.79 -8.97
CA ASN A 173 -11.93 13.85 -10.06
C ASN A 173 -10.68 13.04 -10.45
N ARG A 174 -10.90 11.98 -11.23
CA ARG A 174 -9.87 11.04 -11.69
C ARG A 174 -9.07 11.50 -12.92
N ASN A 175 -9.32 12.71 -13.45
CA ASN A 175 -8.70 13.18 -14.69
C ASN A 175 -7.32 13.80 -14.44
N LYS A 176 -6.63 14.15 -15.54
CA LYS A 176 -5.32 14.80 -15.54
C LYS A 176 -5.41 16.23 -14.95
N PRO A 177 -4.29 16.80 -14.44
CA PRO A 177 -2.94 16.26 -14.45
C PRO A 177 -2.72 15.15 -13.40
N TRP A 178 -1.79 14.24 -13.70
CA TRP A 178 -1.35 13.18 -12.80
C TRP A 178 0.14 13.32 -12.50
N VAL A 179 0.54 12.87 -11.31
CA VAL A 179 1.94 12.71 -10.92
C VAL A 179 2.22 11.23 -10.77
N ASP A 180 3.06 10.70 -11.67
CA ASP A 180 3.51 9.31 -11.60
C ASP A 180 4.80 9.21 -10.78
N ILE A 181 4.84 8.25 -9.86
CA ILE A 181 5.91 8.04 -8.90
C ILE A 181 6.30 6.55 -8.98
N PRO A 182 7.49 6.22 -9.49
CA PRO A 182 8.01 4.87 -9.38
C PRO A 182 8.23 4.53 -7.90
N LEU A 183 7.54 3.50 -7.41
CA LEU A 183 7.72 2.96 -6.08
C LEU A 183 8.49 1.65 -6.19
N LEU A 184 9.77 1.71 -5.82
CA LEU A 184 10.67 0.55 -5.79
C LEU A 184 10.44 -0.27 -4.52
N SER A 185 11.03 -1.47 -4.46
CA SER A 185 10.98 -2.31 -3.27
C SER A 185 11.56 -1.59 -2.04
N GLY A 186 10.79 -1.55 -0.97
CA GLY A 186 11.12 -0.84 0.27
C GLY A 186 10.68 0.62 0.29
N ASP A 187 10.17 1.17 -0.81
CA ASP A 187 9.65 2.53 -0.83
C ASP A 187 8.30 2.62 -0.12
N LEU A 188 8.11 3.75 0.55
CA LEU A 188 6.90 4.08 1.28
C LEU A 188 6.31 5.38 0.71
N ILE A 189 4.99 5.41 0.51
CA ILE A 189 4.24 6.64 0.25
C ILE A 189 3.18 6.83 1.33
N VAL A 190 3.12 8.03 1.89
CA VAL A 190 2.11 8.42 2.89
C VAL A 190 1.33 9.59 2.35
N PHE A 191 0.00 9.49 2.33
CA PHE A 191 -0.87 10.57 1.88
C PHE A 191 -2.01 10.83 2.85
N GLY A 192 -2.21 12.10 3.20
CA GLY A 192 -3.19 12.56 4.16
C GLY A 192 -3.49 14.05 3.97
N GLY A 193 -4.17 14.66 4.94
CA GLY A 193 -4.55 16.08 4.88
C GLY A 193 -5.26 16.41 3.58
N ALA A 194 -4.77 17.42 2.85
CA ALA A 194 -5.35 17.86 1.58
C ALA A 194 -5.45 16.76 0.50
N HIS A 195 -4.65 15.70 0.59
CA HIS A 195 -4.68 14.57 -0.36
C HIS A 195 -5.14 13.26 0.30
N ARG A 196 -5.77 13.32 1.49
CA ARG A 196 -6.30 12.12 2.15
C ARG A 196 -7.28 11.35 1.25
N ARG A 197 -8.08 12.09 0.48
CA ARG A 197 -9.04 11.56 -0.49
C ARG A 197 -8.56 11.79 -1.94
N ALA A 198 -7.25 11.74 -2.21
CA ALA A 198 -6.75 11.86 -3.57
C ALA A 198 -7.11 10.62 -4.40
N PHE A 199 -7.55 10.84 -5.64
CA PHE A 199 -7.63 9.76 -6.62
C PHE A 199 -6.22 9.23 -6.88
N HIS A 200 -6.04 7.93 -6.82
CA HIS A 200 -4.77 7.29 -7.10
C HIS A 200 -4.94 5.90 -7.71
N GLY A 201 -3.86 5.34 -8.26
CA GLY A 201 -3.87 4.02 -8.87
C GLY A 201 -2.47 3.49 -9.13
N VAL A 202 -2.42 2.27 -9.68
CA VAL A 202 -1.19 1.60 -10.09
C VAL A 202 -1.36 1.16 -11.55
N PRO A 203 -1.11 2.02 -12.54
CA PRO A 203 -1.31 1.69 -13.96
C PRO A 203 -0.42 0.57 -14.48
N ALA A 204 0.76 0.33 -13.89
CA ALA A 204 1.71 -0.66 -14.38
C ALA A 204 2.64 -1.16 -13.27
N ILE A 205 3.09 -2.41 -13.45
CA ILE A 205 4.17 -3.06 -12.70
C ILE A 205 5.31 -3.33 -13.68
N GLU A 206 6.53 -2.99 -13.29
CA GLU A 206 7.73 -3.27 -14.08
C GLU A 206 8.33 -4.62 -13.66
N ALA A 207 8.09 -5.64 -14.48
CA ALA A 207 8.48 -7.01 -14.20
C ALA A 207 10.01 -7.17 -14.06
N ASN A 208 10.43 -8.08 -13.17
CA ASN A 208 11.83 -8.47 -12.95
C ASN A 208 12.71 -7.35 -12.37
N THR A 209 12.12 -6.48 -11.54
CA THR A 209 12.83 -5.42 -10.81
C THR A 209 12.88 -5.66 -9.30
N ALA A 210 12.21 -6.71 -8.80
CA ALA A 210 12.29 -7.13 -7.42
C ALA A 210 13.74 -7.44 -6.99
N PRO A 211 14.26 -6.83 -5.90
CA PRO A 211 15.61 -7.11 -5.45
C PRO A 211 15.71 -8.49 -4.80
N VAL A 212 16.83 -9.16 -5.04
CA VAL A 212 17.11 -10.48 -4.45
C VAL A 212 17.01 -10.42 -2.93
N GLY A 213 16.23 -11.35 -2.36
CA GLY A 213 16.07 -11.47 -0.92
C GLY A 213 14.96 -10.62 -0.30
N CYS A 214 14.24 -9.79 -1.07
CA CYS A 214 13.07 -9.03 -0.56
C CYS A 214 11.88 -9.90 -0.14
N GLY A 215 11.97 -11.21 -0.42
CA GLY A 215 10.97 -12.21 -0.10
C GLY A 215 10.17 -12.66 -1.31
N LEU A 216 10.05 -11.86 -2.37
CA LEU A 216 9.30 -12.17 -3.60
C LEU A 216 10.21 -12.69 -4.71
N THR A 217 9.69 -13.60 -5.53
CA THR A 217 10.34 -14.08 -6.76
C THR A 217 9.85 -13.35 -8.00
N GLU A 218 8.62 -12.84 -7.97
CA GLU A 218 7.98 -12.05 -9.03
C GLU A 218 6.88 -11.18 -8.42
N GLY A 219 6.47 -10.17 -9.16
CA GLY A 219 5.34 -9.31 -8.80
C GLY A 219 5.64 -8.37 -7.64
N ARG A 220 4.58 -7.70 -7.19
CA ARG A 220 4.66 -6.65 -6.17
C ARG A 220 3.64 -6.89 -5.08
N ILE A 221 4.07 -6.80 -3.84
CA ILE A 221 3.18 -6.62 -2.69
C ILE A 221 3.12 -5.14 -2.33
N ASN A 222 1.92 -4.68 -2.01
CA ASN A 222 1.68 -3.41 -1.38
C ASN A 222 0.91 -3.61 -0.07
N ILE A 223 1.44 -3.05 1.01
CA ILE A 223 0.80 -3.06 2.32
C ILE A 223 0.25 -1.66 2.57
N THR A 224 -1.08 -1.54 2.56
CA THR A 224 -1.78 -0.27 2.79
C THR A 224 -2.44 -0.28 4.16
N ILE A 225 -1.92 0.51 5.09
CA ILE A 225 -2.37 0.59 6.49
C ILE A 225 -3.25 1.83 6.66
N ARG A 226 -4.35 1.66 7.40
CA ARG A 226 -5.39 2.68 7.57
C ARG A 226 -5.92 2.70 9.00
N GLN A 227 -6.32 3.88 9.45
CA GLN A 227 -7.32 4.04 10.51
C GLN A 227 -8.70 4.08 9.85
N VAL A 228 -9.65 3.32 10.37
CA VAL A 228 -11.00 3.17 9.81
C VAL A 228 -11.99 4.05 10.57
N ASN A 229 -11.92 4.03 11.90
CA ASN A 229 -12.82 4.73 12.80
C ASN A 229 -12.26 6.11 13.21
N LEU A 230 -13.14 7.00 13.69
CA LEU A 230 -12.79 8.35 14.17
C LEU A 230 -11.75 8.33 15.31
#